data_AF-A0A098B7W5-F1
#
_entry.id   AF-A0A098B7W5-F1
#
_cell.length_a   1.000
_cell.length_b   1.000
_cell.length_c   1.000
_cell.angle_alpha   90.00
_cell.angle_beta   90.00
_cell.angle_gamma   90.00
#
_symmetry.space_group_name_H-M   'P 1'
#
loop_
_entity.id
_entity.type
_entity.pdbx_description
1 polymer ?
#
loop_
_entity_poly.entity_id
_entity_poly.type
_entity_poly.pdbx_seq_one_letter_code
_entity_poly.pdbx_strand_id
1 'polypeptide(L)'
;MKQGFPNPHERFRVNRITSLLIVIALLLPILTSCSKPAETLSAAELLDLGEKYLLELNYEQAVVCFTSVIEIEPKNVRAYVGRGNAYVLWNEQLDFAKSDYEKAIEIDDKCSDGYLGLVDVYIRLNEFDKALEIAELGYTKTGNDTLKAKIDEIKSGNINDASNQPRKKTGYYNGALAWYHIYTYDKGKQTGVTAYDAGGSETGHVATLYDEEGRQIQDATYAINDGILIRTKSTYDDSGKMIRIDMFHSSTEDRPNGWQDYQTFEYNGDGQLTKRSLYTYGYDNNGNQEGSFQLREYWVNTYDDNGNQISQIGYDSDDKEIEYSKFDNGRLVEQVRSWNEGDGVKADKIEYVYDENGKRLYFVHTDAEGNVTRIEE
;
A
#
# COMPACT_ATOMS: atom_id res chain seq x y z
N MET A 1 4.32 43.98 -71.01
CA MET A 1 5.52 44.74 -70.57
C MET A 1 5.16 45.56 -69.35
N LYS A 2 6.12 45.69 -68.43
CA LYS A 2 6.02 46.00 -67.00
C LYS A 2 5.34 47.34 -66.65
N GLN A 3 4.46 47.36 -65.65
CA GLN A 3 4.22 48.54 -64.81
C GLN A 3 5.01 48.34 -63.51
N GLY A 4 5.91 49.28 -63.18
CA GLY A 4 6.72 49.28 -61.96
C GLY A 4 6.18 50.29 -60.95
N PHE A 5 5.98 49.84 -59.71
CA PHE A 5 5.70 50.69 -58.56
C PHE A 5 7.00 51.28 -57.97
N PRO A 6 7.00 52.51 -57.44
CA PRO A 6 8.14 53.04 -56.69
C PRO A 6 8.25 52.44 -55.27
N ASN A 7 9.50 52.33 -54.81
CA ASN A 7 10.01 51.59 -53.65
C ASN A 7 9.61 52.22 -52.28
N PRO A 8 9.14 51.44 -51.28
CA PRO A 8 8.60 51.96 -50.01
C PRO A 8 9.61 52.25 -48.87
N HIS A 9 10.92 52.21 -49.11
CA HIS A 9 11.92 52.30 -48.03
C HIS A 9 12.46 53.71 -47.74
N GLU A 10 11.61 54.72 -47.44
CA GLU A 10 12.11 56.02 -46.93
C GLU A 10 11.20 56.74 -45.91
N ARG A 11 10.45 56.02 -45.06
CA ARG A 11 9.86 56.63 -43.87
C ARG A 11 10.01 55.74 -42.65
N PHE A 12 10.38 56.36 -41.52
CA PHE A 12 10.54 55.79 -40.17
C PHE A 12 11.90 55.18 -39.81
N ARG A 13 12.93 56.03 -39.71
CA ARG A 13 13.99 55.87 -38.69
C ARG A 13 13.85 56.99 -37.65
N VAL A 14 12.93 56.81 -36.71
CA VAL A 14 12.93 57.53 -35.44
C VAL A 14 13.42 56.53 -34.37
N ASN A 15 14.42 56.97 -33.62
CA ASN A 15 15.31 56.19 -32.77
C ASN A 15 14.59 55.34 -31.70
N ARG A 16 14.72 54.01 -31.80
CA ARG A 16 14.31 53.08 -30.71
C ARG A 16 15.09 53.31 -29.40
N ILE A 17 16.24 53.98 -29.46
CA ILE A 17 17.10 54.27 -28.31
C ILE A 17 16.53 55.39 -27.43
N THR A 18 15.87 56.39 -28.01
CA THR A 18 15.30 57.52 -27.23
C THR A 18 14.05 57.09 -26.44
N SER A 19 13.27 56.12 -26.93
CA SER A 19 12.13 55.57 -26.20
C SER A 19 12.55 54.67 -25.02
N LEU A 20 13.67 53.96 -25.14
CA LEU A 20 14.16 53.08 -24.07
C LEU A 20 14.70 53.87 -22.86
N LEU A 21 15.37 55.00 -23.12
CA LEU A 21 15.94 55.86 -22.06
C LEU A 21 14.85 56.58 -21.25
N ILE A 22 13.71 56.92 -21.85
CA ILE A 22 12.58 57.57 -21.15
C ILE A 22 11.84 56.57 -20.25
N VAL A 23 11.73 55.30 -20.66
CA VAL A 23 11.12 54.24 -19.82
C VAL A 23 12.01 53.90 -18.62
N ILE A 24 13.33 53.84 -18.81
CA ILE A 24 14.28 53.61 -17.70
C ILE A 24 14.26 54.79 -16.71
N ALA A 25 14.20 56.03 -17.19
CA ALA A 25 14.14 57.23 -16.35
C ALA A 25 12.82 57.37 -15.55
N LEU A 26 11.71 56.80 -16.04
CA LEU A 26 10.41 56.79 -15.35
C LEU A 26 10.26 55.63 -14.34
N LEU A 27 11.07 54.58 -14.43
CA LEU A 27 11.07 53.44 -13.49
C LEU A 27 12.01 53.65 -12.29
N LEU A 28 13.03 54.51 -12.43
CA LEU A 28 14.00 54.83 -11.38
C LEU A 28 13.40 55.42 -10.08
N PRO A 29 12.33 56.24 -10.10
CA PRO A 29 11.69 56.74 -8.87
C PRO A 29 10.80 55.74 -8.14
N ILE A 30 10.50 54.56 -8.71
CA ILE A 30 9.66 53.52 -8.07
C ILE A 30 10.51 52.61 -7.14
N LEU A 31 11.84 52.64 -7.27
CA LEU A 31 12.77 51.86 -6.45
C LEU A 31 13.14 52.52 -5.11
N THR A 32 12.57 53.68 -4.78
CA THR A 32 12.75 54.34 -3.48
C THR A 32 11.44 54.46 -2.70
N SER A 33 10.44 53.60 -3.00
CA SER A 33 9.42 53.29 -2.01
C SER A 33 10.09 52.52 -0.88
N CYS A 34 10.37 53.23 0.20
CA CYS A 34 10.87 52.71 1.47
C CYS A 34 10.00 51.52 1.91
N SER A 35 10.40 50.30 1.55
CA SER A 35 9.93 49.12 2.25
C SER A 35 10.52 49.23 3.65
N LYS A 36 9.65 49.40 4.64
CA LYS A 36 10.02 48.98 5.99
C LYS A 36 10.60 47.57 5.84
N PRO A 37 11.77 47.25 6.42
CA PRO A 37 12.27 45.88 6.36
C PRO A 37 11.14 44.99 6.84
N ALA A 38 10.81 43.95 6.06
CA ALA A 38 9.88 42.92 6.51
C ALA A 38 10.35 42.53 7.91
N GLU A 39 9.48 42.68 8.90
CA GLU A 39 9.80 42.43 10.30
C GLU A 39 10.26 40.97 10.37
N THR A 40 11.57 40.75 10.47
CA THR A 40 12.14 39.40 10.51
C THR A 40 11.71 38.80 11.82
N LEU A 41 10.90 37.74 11.75
CA LEU A 41 10.46 36.97 12.91
C LEU A 41 11.68 36.59 13.76
N SER A 42 11.55 36.73 15.08
CA SER A 42 12.56 36.28 16.02
C SER A 42 12.71 34.76 16.00
N ALA A 43 13.84 34.25 16.51
CA ALA A 43 14.06 32.82 16.64
C ALA A 43 12.96 32.12 17.46
N ALA A 44 12.44 32.77 18.51
CA ALA A 44 11.34 32.24 19.31
C ALA A 44 10.04 32.15 18.50
N GLU A 45 9.68 33.20 17.75
CA GLU A 45 8.46 33.20 16.92
C GLU A 45 8.57 32.18 15.77
N LEU A 46 9.75 32.00 15.19
CA LEU A 46 10.01 30.98 14.18
C LEU A 46 9.93 29.57 14.76
N LEU A 47 10.40 29.37 16.00
CA LEU A 47 10.29 28.09 16.69
C LEU A 47 8.83 27.72 16.94
N ASP A 48 8.03 28.65 17.48
CA ASP A 48 6.61 28.45 17.72
C ASP A 48 5.84 28.21 16.40
N LEU A 49 6.22 28.92 15.33
CA LEU A 49 5.65 28.72 14.01
C LEU A 49 6.01 27.34 13.41
N GLY A 50 7.25 26.89 13.60
CA GLY A 50 7.69 25.55 13.18
C GLY A 50 6.93 24.44 13.91
N GLU A 51 6.75 24.59 15.22
CA GLU A 51 5.94 23.66 16.04
C GLU A 51 4.47 23.65 15.60
N LYS A 52 3.91 24.82 15.30
CA LYS A 52 2.56 24.91 14.73
C LYS A 52 2.45 24.18 13.39
N TYR A 53 3.40 24.38 12.47
CA TYR A 53 3.39 23.69 11.19
C TYR A 53 3.54 22.17 11.33
N LEU A 54 4.31 21.68 12.31
CA LEU A 54 4.35 20.25 12.64
C LEU A 54 2.96 19.72 13.03
N LEU A 55 2.25 20.43 13.91
CA LEU A 55 0.91 20.05 14.36
C LEU A 55 -0.12 20.09 13.22
N GLU A 56 0.06 21.01 12.27
CA GLU A 56 -0.76 21.13 11.06
C GLU A 56 -0.32 20.16 9.94
N LEU A 57 0.63 19.27 10.21
CA LEU A 57 1.21 18.29 9.27
C LEU A 57 1.89 18.94 8.05
N ASN A 58 2.21 20.23 8.14
CA ASN A 58 2.90 20.98 7.10
C ASN A 58 4.43 20.91 7.30
N TYR A 59 4.96 19.71 7.08
CA TYR A 59 6.34 19.38 7.46
C TYR A 59 7.39 20.18 6.68
N GLU A 60 7.14 20.51 5.41
CA GLU A 60 8.06 21.34 4.62
C GLU A 60 8.25 22.72 5.25
N GLN A 61 7.14 23.38 5.62
CA GLN A 61 7.20 24.69 6.26
C GLN A 61 7.79 24.62 7.66
N ALA A 62 7.54 23.53 8.40
CA ALA A 62 8.21 23.29 9.68
C ALA A 62 9.73 23.20 9.51
N VAL A 63 10.23 22.45 8.51
CA VAL A 63 11.67 22.35 8.21
C VAL A 63 12.27 23.72 7.89
N VAL A 64 11.58 24.56 7.12
CA VAL A 64 12.01 25.92 6.81
C VAL A 64 12.13 26.75 8.09
N CYS A 65 11.09 26.77 8.93
CA CYS A 65 11.09 27.52 10.19
C CYS A 65 12.23 27.09 11.11
N PHE A 66 12.39 25.79 11.37
CA PHE A 66 13.46 25.31 12.25
C PHE A 66 14.86 25.55 11.66
N THR A 67 15.01 25.49 10.34
CA THR A 67 16.27 25.85 9.69
C THR A 67 16.63 27.31 9.92
N SER A 68 15.66 28.23 9.79
CA SER A 68 15.88 29.63 10.12
C SER A 68 16.21 29.85 11.61
N VAL A 69 15.60 29.10 12.52
CA VAL A 69 15.99 29.14 13.95
C VAL A 69 17.44 28.71 14.14
N ILE A 70 17.88 27.63 13.49
CA ILE A 70 19.26 27.12 13.58
C ILE A 70 20.26 28.12 12.99
N GLU A 71 19.90 28.86 11.94
CA GLU A 71 20.76 29.91 11.37
C GLU A 71 20.96 31.09 12.33
N ILE A 72 19.90 31.48 13.06
CA ILE A 72 19.95 32.56 14.05
C ILE A 72 20.62 32.09 15.35
N GLU A 73 20.30 30.87 15.78
CA GLU A 73 20.73 30.26 17.03
C GLU A 73 21.28 28.83 16.78
N PRO A 74 22.56 28.69 16.37
CA PRO A 74 23.15 27.40 15.99
C PRO A 74 23.26 26.35 17.11
N LYS A 75 22.90 26.72 18.34
CA LYS A 75 22.88 25.82 19.52
C LYS A 75 21.47 25.61 20.06
N ASN A 76 20.44 25.94 19.30
CA ASN A 76 19.06 25.75 19.74
C ASN A 76 18.65 24.27 19.61
N VAL A 77 18.67 23.56 20.75
CA VAL A 77 18.32 22.13 20.85
C VAL A 77 16.91 21.84 20.34
N ARG A 78 15.93 22.69 20.69
CA ARG A 78 14.52 22.50 20.29
C ARG A 78 14.36 22.59 18.78
N ALA A 79 15.09 23.46 18.11
CA ALA A 79 15.03 23.58 16.66
C ALA A 79 15.58 22.34 15.95
N TYR A 80 16.69 21.76 16.43
CA TYR A 80 17.20 20.50 15.91
C TYR A 80 16.22 19.34 16.12
N VAL A 81 15.67 19.19 17.33
CA VAL A 81 14.65 18.16 17.61
C VAL A 81 13.41 18.36 16.73
N GLY A 82 12.90 19.59 16.63
CA GLY A 82 11.74 19.93 15.82
C GLY A 82 11.95 19.64 14.34
N ARG A 83 13.14 19.96 13.79
CA ARG A 83 13.48 19.66 12.40
C ARG A 83 13.65 18.17 12.16
N GLY A 84 14.26 17.46 13.10
CA GLY A 84 14.34 16.00 13.08
C GLY A 84 12.95 15.34 13.03
N ASN A 85 12.03 15.80 13.88
CA ASN A 85 10.64 15.36 13.88
C ASN A 85 9.98 15.62 12.52
N ALA A 86 10.18 16.81 11.95
CA ALA A 86 9.64 17.16 10.63
C ALA A 86 10.19 16.23 9.53
N TYR A 87 11.48 15.91 9.55
CA TYR A 87 12.09 14.98 8.59
C TYR A 87 11.53 13.55 8.69
N VAL A 88 11.35 13.03 9.91
CA VAL A 88 10.71 11.71 10.12
C VAL A 88 9.29 11.72 9.55
N LEU A 89 8.50 12.74 9.86
CA LEU A 89 7.09 12.79 9.50
C LEU A 89 6.83 13.15 8.03
N TRP A 90 7.74 13.87 7.37
CA TRP A 90 7.52 14.32 5.99
C TRP A 90 7.58 13.19 4.97
N ASN A 91 8.51 12.25 5.11
CA ASN A 91 8.69 11.09 4.22
C ASN A 91 9.74 10.11 4.78
N GLU A 92 9.82 9.94 6.10
CA GLU A 92 10.86 9.13 6.74
C GLU A 92 12.27 9.49 6.22
N GLN A 93 12.61 10.78 6.24
CA GLN A 93 13.94 11.27 5.86
C GLN A 93 14.94 10.97 6.99
N LEU A 94 15.19 9.68 7.24
CA LEU A 94 15.81 9.16 8.46
C LEU A 94 17.26 9.63 8.65
N ASP A 95 18.04 9.78 7.57
CA ASP A 95 19.43 10.27 7.67
C ASP A 95 19.50 11.72 8.16
N PHE A 96 18.62 12.58 7.64
CA PHE A 96 18.53 13.98 8.07
C PHE A 96 18.03 14.08 9.51
N ALA A 97 16.97 13.32 9.85
CA ALA A 97 16.45 13.26 11.21
C ALA A 97 17.50 12.77 12.21
N LYS A 98 18.22 11.69 11.86
CA LYS A 98 19.32 11.15 12.67
C LYS A 98 20.36 12.21 12.98
N SER A 99 20.84 12.91 11.95
CA SER A 99 21.86 13.95 12.10
C SER A 99 21.39 15.07 13.02
N ASP A 100 20.12 15.47 12.94
CA ASP A 100 19.57 16.53 13.77
C ASP A 100 19.40 16.08 15.23
N TYR A 101 18.93 14.86 15.49
CA TYR A 101 18.86 14.32 16.85
C TYR A 101 20.24 14.12 17.48
N GLU A 102 21.20 13.60 16.72
CA GLU A 102 22.59 13.48 17.17
C GLU A 102 23.17 14.85 17.54
N LYS A 103 22.87 15.89 16.73
CA LYS A 103 23.28 17.26 17.03
C LYS A 103 22.61 17.82 18.28
N ALA A 104 21.32 17.56 18.48
CA ALA A 104 20.61 17.96 19.68
C ALA A 104 21.24 17.34 20.95
N ILE A 105 21.59 16.05 20.91
CA ILE A 105 22.26 15.33 22.00
C ILE A 105 23.70 15.84 22.21
N GLU A 106 24.42 16.19 21.15
CA GLU A 106 25.77 16.77 21.25
C GLU A 106 25.74 18.14 21.96
N ILE A 107 24.72 18.95 21.69
CA ILE A 107 24.56 20.28 22.31
C ILE A 107 24.08 20.15 23.76
N ASP A 108 23.13 19.25 24.03
CA ASP A 108 22.59 18.98 25.35
C ASP A 108 22.42 17.46 25.55
N ASP A 109 23.35 16.87 26.30
CA ASP A 109 23.35 15.43 26.60
C ASP A 109 22.23 15.00 27.57
N LYS A 110 21.38 15.94 28.02
CA LYS A 110 20.17 15.69 28.79
C LYS A 110 18.87 15.87 27.98
N CYS A 111 18.96 16.11 26.67
CA CYS A 111 17.80 16.23 25.80
C CYS A 111 17.10 14.87 25.59
N SER A 112 16.06 14.60 26.38
CA SER A 112 15.30 13.35 26.30
C SER A 112 14.64 13.15 24.93
N ASP A 113 14.12 14.24 24.33
CA ASP A 113 13.45 14.18 23.03
C ASP A 113 14.43 13.85 21.89
N GLY A 114 15.68 14.33 21.97
CA GLY A 114 16.73 13.94 21.03
C GLY A 114 17.03 12.45 21.09
N TYR A 115 17.14 11.88 22.29
CA TYR A 115 17.30 10.43 22.46
C TYR A 115 16.08 9.66 21.94
N LEU A 116 14.85 10.07 22.29
CA LEU A 116 13.63 9.41 21.82
C LEU A 116 13.50 9.44 20.30
N GLY A 117 13.80 10.58 19.67
CA GLY A 117 13.82 10.71 18.22
C GLY A 117 14.86 9.81 17.57
N LEU A 118 16.07 9.73 18.13
CA LEU A 118 17.12 8.86 17.62
C LEU A 118 16.78 7.36 17.78
N VAL A 119 16.15 6.98 18.90
CA VAL A 119 15.61 5.63 19.11
C VAL A 119 14.55 5.30 18.05
N ASP A 120 13.63 6.23 17.76
CA ASP A 120 12.62 6.03 16.72
C ASP A 120 13.24 5.83 15.33
N VAL A 121 14.27 6.61 15.00
CA VAL A 121 15.01 6.44 13.74
C VAL A 121 15.62 5.04 13.64
N TYR A 122 16.30 4.56 14.68
CA TYR A 122 16.87 3.21 14.67
C TYR A 122 15.80 2.11 14.62
N ILE A 123 14.63 2.32 15.25
CA ILE A 123 13.47 1.42 15.13
C ILE A 123 12.98 1.36 13.67
N ARG A 124 12.84 2.51 12.99
CA ARG A 124 12.41 2.57 11.59
C ARG A 124 13.43 1.97 10.62
N LEU A 125 14.72 2.02 10.96
CA LEU A 125 15.81 1.33 10.25
C LEU A 125 15.88 -0.17 10.56
N ASN A 126 14.99 -0.71 11.41
CA ASN A 126 15.03 -2.08 11.93
C ASN A 126 16.33 -2.43 12.69
N GLU A 127 17.07 -1.43 13.18
CA GLU A 127 18.29 -1.59 13.97
C GLU A 127 17.96 -1.61 15.47
N PHE A 128 17.16 -2.60 15.89
CA PHE A 128 16.57 -2.65 17.24
C PHE A 128 17.60 -2.73 18.38
N ASP A 129 18.75 -3.38 18.16
CA ASP A 129 19.81 -3.46 19.17
C ASP A 129 20.44 -2.08 19.42
N LYS A 130 20.66 -1.29 18.36
CA LYS A 130 21.13 0.10 18.50
C LYS A 130 20.06 0.98 19.12
N ALA A 131 18.78 0.79 18.75
CA ALA A 131 17.68 1.50 19.37
C ALA A 131 17.66 1.25 20.90
N LEU A 132 17.89 0.01 21.34
CA LEU A 132 18.00 -0.32 22.76
C LEU A 132 19.19 0.37 23.43
N GLU A 133 20.37 0.31 22.81
CA GLU A 133 21.60 0.95 23.33
C GLU A 133 21.39 2.46 23.54
N ILE A 134 20.83 3.15 22.53
CA ILE A 134 20.55 4.59 22.61
C ILE A 134 19.49 4.89 23.66
N ALA A 135 18.46 4.06 23.79
CA ALA A 135 17.42 4.25 24.80
C ALA A 135 17.99 4.10 26.23
N GLU A 136 18.82 3.10 26.47
CA GLU A 136 19.50 2.86 27.75
C GLU A 136 20.49 3.99 28.10
N LEU A 137 21.26 4.46 27.11
CA LEU A 137 22.13 5.63 27.27
C LEU A 137 21.32 6.88 27.61
N GLY A 138 20.26 7.16 26.86
CA GLY A 138 19.38 8.31 27.09
C GLY A 138 18.72 8.26 28.47
N TYR A 139 18.25 7.09 28.91
CA TYR A 139 17.68 6.92 30.25
C TYR A 139 18.73 7.17 31.33
N THR A 140 19.95 6.67 31.15
CA THR A 140 21.06 6.89 32.10
C THR A 140 21.40 8.38 32.24
N LYS A 141 21.33 9.13 31.15
CA LYS A 141 21.63 10.58 31.12
C LYS A 141 20.50 11.45 31.68
N THR A 142 19.26 11.06 31.45
CA THR A 142 18.09 11.93 31.67
C THR A 142 17.18 11.47 32.82
N GLY A 143 17.14 10.18 33.12
CA GLY A 143 16.15 9.58 34.03
C GLY A 143 14.71 9.60 33.49
N ASN A 144 14.51 9.80 32.18
CA ASN A 144 13.20 9.99 31.57
C ASN A 144 12.36 8.70 31.51
N ASP A 145 11.14 8.74 32.05
CA ASP A 145 10.25 7.57 32.12
C ASP A 145 9.77 7.07 30.74
N THR A 146 9.66 7.94 29.73
CA THR A 146 9.31 7.54 28.36
C THR A 146 10.41 6.70 27.73
N LEU A 147 11.68 7.06 27.94
CA LEU A 147 12.81 6.23 27.53
C LEU A 147 12.80 4.88 28.27
N LYS A 148 12.46 4.87 29.56
CA LYS A 148 12.30 3.63 30.31
C LYS A 148 11.20 2.73 29.74
N ALA A 149 10.04 3.29 29.43
CA ALA A 149 8.94 2.57 28.79
C ALA A 149 9.36 2.03 27.41
N LYS A 150 10.12 2.80 26.62
CA LYS A 150 10.62 2.37 25.32
C LYS A 150 11.66 1.24 25.43
N ILE A 151 12.54 1.25 26.44
CA ILE A 151 13.44 0.13 26.75
C ILE A 151 12.63 -1.14 27.03
N ASP A 152 11.59 -1.05 27.85
CA ASP A 152 10.75 -2.19 28.22
C ASP A 152 9.96 -2.71 27.00
N GLU A 153 9.48 -1.83 26.13
CA GLU A 153 8.86 -2.18 24.84
C GLU A 153 9.85 -2.94 23.94
N ILE A 154 11.06 -2.41 23.73
CA ILE A 154 12.08 -3.07 22.88
C ILE A 154 12.43 -4.44 23.44
N LYS A 155 12.61 -4.57 24.76
CA LYS A 155 12.90 -5.85 25.43
C LYS A 155 11.75 -6.86 25.36
N SER A 156 10.52 -6.40 25.22
CA SER A 156 9.36 -7.29 25.01
C SER A 156 9.36 -7.96 23.63
N GLY A 157 10.15 -7.45 22.69
CA GLY A 157 10.18 -7.91 21.29
C GLY A 157 9.00 -7.43 20.44
N ASN A 158 8.03 -6.71 21.01
CA ASN A 158 6.91 -6.12 20.30
C ASN A 158 7.11 -4.60 20.18
N ILE A 159 7.72 -4.18 19.08
CA ILE A 159 8.28 -2.84 18.89
C ILE A 159 7.39 -2.07 17.93
N ASN A 160 7.00 -0.86 18.34
CA ASN A 160 6.31 0.10 17.49
C ASN A 160 7.20 1.34 17.31
N ASP A 161 7.11 1.97 16.14
CA ASP A 161 7.64 3.31 15.94
C ASP A 161 6.80 4.37 16.69
N ALA A 162 7.24 5.63 16.66
CA ALA A 162 6.57 6.76 17.28
C ALA A 162 5.20 7.08 16.65
N SER A 163 4.95 6.61 15.42
CA SER A 163 3.64 6.69 14.75
C SER A 163 2.73 5.51 15.12
N ASN A 164 3.14 4.69 16.09
CA ASN A 164 2.46 3.48 16.56
C ASN A 164 2.28 2.41 15.48
N GLN A 165 3.13 2.41 14.45
CA GLN A 165 3.18 1.34 13.46
C GLN A 165 4.06 0.21 13.98
N PRO A 166 3.62 -1.06 13.91
CA PRO A 166 4.44 -2.18 14.32
C PRO A 166 5.66 -2.30 13.42
N ARG A 167 6.85 -2.39 14.01
CA ARG A 167 8.13 -2.63 13.31
C ARG A 167 8.68 -4.02 13.60
N LYS A 168 8.41 -4.56 14.79
CA LYS A 168 8.69 -5.96 15.16
C LYS A 168 7.55 -6.54 16.01
N LYS A 169 7.13 -7.76 15.73
CA LYS A 169 6.22 -8.53 16.61
C LYS A 169 6.78 -9.90 16.89
N THR A 170 6.55 -10.42 18.09
CA THR A 170 7.06 -11.71 18.54
C THR A 170 5.92 -12.58 19.07
N GLY A 171 6.02 -13.88 18.82
CA GLY A 171 5.15 -14.88 19.41
C GLY A 171 5.93 -15.83 20.29
N TYR A 172 5.34 -16.17 21.44
CA TYR A 172 5.94 -17.09 22.41
C TYR A 172 5.11 -18.36 22.55
N TYR A 173 5.77 -19.49 22.71
CA TYR A 173 5.14 -20.77 23.02
C TYR A 173 5.80 -21.34 24.28
N ASN A 174 5.00 -21.60 25.32
CA ASN A 174 5.51 -22.03 26.63
C ASN A 174 6.62 -21.13 27.22
N GLY A 175 6.56 -19.82 26.96
CA GLY A 175 7.53 -18.83 27.46
C GLY A 175 8.84 -18.74 26.65
N ALA A 176 9.03 -19.59 25.63
CA ALA A 176 10.13 -19.47 24.68
C ALA A 176 9.69 -18.70 23.44
N LEU A 177 10.57 -17.88 22.87
CA LEU A 177 10.34 -17.25 21.56
C LEU A 177 10.11 -18.37 20.54
N ALA A 178 9.04 -18.26 19.75
CA ALA A 178 8.68 -19.24 18.73
C ALA A 178 8.88 -18.68 17.32
N TRP A 179 8.51 -17.42 17.11
CA TRP A 179 8.62 -16.72 15.83
C TRP A 179 8.66 -15.22 16.06
N TYR A 180 9.16 -14.47 15.07
CA TYR A 180 9.01 -13.03 15.04
C TYR A 180 8.85 -12.51 13.62
N HIS A 181 8.16 -11.38 13.49
CA HIS A 181 7.93 -10.69 12.23
C HIS A 181 8.59 -9.32 12.26
N ILE A 182 9.20 -8.92 11.16
CA ILE A 182 9.70 -7.57 10.92
C ILE A 182 8.84 -6.92 9.84
N TYR A 183 8.44 -5.68 10.06
CA TYR A 183 7.53 -4.94 9.18
C TYR A 183 8.28 -3.80 8.50
N THR A 184 8.14 -3.69 7.18
CA THR A 184 8.74 -2.61 6.39
C THR A 184 7.66 -1.67 5.89
N TYR A 185 8.01 -0.39 5.75
CA TYR A 185 7.11 0.65 5.30
C TYR A 185 7.79 1.56 4.29
N ASP A 186 6.99 2.18 3.43
CA ASP A 186 7.38 3.31 2.59
C ASP A 186 6.32 4.39 2.74
N LYS A 187 6.73 5.61 3.10
CA LYS A 187 5.84 6.77 3.33
C LYS A 187 4.63 6.44 4.20
N GLY A 188 4.87 5.70 5.30
CA GLY A 188 3.85 5.30 6.26
C GLY A 188 2.94 4.14 5.83
N LYS A 189 3.15 3.53 4.65
CA LYS A 189 2.40 2.35 4.19
C LYS A 189 3.22 1.10 4.34
N GLN A 190 2.63 0.04 4.90
CA GLN A 190 3.32 -1.24 5.10
C GLN A 190 3.64 -1.85 3.73
N THR A 191 4.92 -1.96 3.39
CA THR A 191 5.39 -2.54 2.13
C THR A 191 5.79 -4.00 2.25
N GLY A 192 5.87 -4.52 3.48
CA GLY A 192 6.14 -5.94 3.64
C GLY A 192 6.21 -6.41 5.09
N VAL A 193 6.21 -7.72 5.21
CA VAL A 193 6.36 -8.45 6.48
C VAL A 193 7.30 -9.62 6.24
N THR A 194 8.43 -9.64 6.91
CA THR A 194 9.34 -10.79 6.90
C THR A 194 9.17 -11.59 8.18
N ALA A 195 8.88 -12.87 8.06
CA ALA A 195 8.72 -13.80 9.16
C ALA A 195 10.01 -14.58 9.42
N TYR A 196 10.27 -14.85 10.68
CA TYR A 196 11.45 -15.57 11.16
C TYR A 196 11.05 -16.58 12.24
N ASP A 197 11.80 -17.67 12.31
CA ASP A 197 11.76 -18.60 13.44
C ASP A 197 12.46 -18.02 14.68
N ALA A 198 12.43 -18.76 15.79
CA ALA A 198 13.09 -18.37 17.03
C ALA A 198 14.61 -18.25 16.92
N GLY A 199 15.24 -18.94 15.97
CA GLY A 199 16.69 -18.93 15.72
C GLY A 199 17.13 -17.77 14.83
N GLY A 200 16.19 -17.00 14.28
CA GLY A 200 16.45 -15.92 13.35
C GLY A 200 16.61 -16.37 11.90
N SER A 201 16.31 -17.62 11.58
CA SER A 201 16.15 -18.04 10.20
C SER A 201 14.86 -17.41 9.68
N GLU A 202 14.92 -16.79 8.50
CA GLU A 202 13.71 -16.38 7.82
C GLU A 202 12.82 -17.63 7.62
N THR A 203 11.50 -17.48 7.70
CA THR A 203 10.50 -18.53 7.42
C THR A 203 9.53 -18.16 6.30
N GLY A 204 9.50 -16.88 5.90
CA GLY A 204 8.74 -16.39 4.75
C GLY A 204 8.74 -14.86 4.68
N HIS A 205 8.28 -14.32 3.57
CA HIS A 205 8.16 -12.88 3.38
C HIS A 205 6.90 -12.53 2.60
N VAL A 206 6.27 -11.41 2.95
CA VAL A 206 5.18 -10.79 2.21
C VAL A 206 5.66 -9.44 1.71
N ALA A 207 5.54 -9.20 0.40
CA ALA A 207 5.82 -7.91 -0.23
C ALA A 207 4.52 -7.30 -0.78
N THR A 208 4.26 -6.04 -0.41
CA THR A 208 3.08 -5.29 -0.79
C THR A 208 3.50 -4.09 -1.65
N LEU A 209 2.87 -3.91 -2.81
CA LEU A 209 3.11 -2.79 -3.71
C LEU A 209 1.90 -1.88 -3.81
N TYR A 210 2.17 -0.59 -3.93
CA TYR A 210 1.17 0.46 -4.11
C TYR A 210 1.40 1.23 -5.41
N ASP A 211 0.34 1.78 -5.99
CA ASP A 211 0.44 2.73 -7.10
C ASP A 211 0.71 4.17 -6.61
N GLU A 212 0.81 5.13 -7.53
CA GLU A 212 1.08 6.55 -7.22
C GLU A 212 -0.03 7.22 -6.40
N GLU A 213 -1.27 6.78 -6.56
CA GLU A 213 -2.41 7.19 -5.74
C GLU A 213 -2.42 6.47 -4.38
N GLY A 214 -1.57 5.46 -4.23
CA GLY A 214 -1.33 4.76 -3.00
C GLY A 214 -2.31 3.63 -2.71
N ARG A 215 -2.98 3.10 -3.74
CA ARG A 215 -3.82 1.91 -3.67
C ARG A 215 -2.94 0.66 -3.75
N GLN A 216 -3.29 -0.38 -3.01
CA GLN A 216 -2.54 -1.64 -3.01
C GLN A 216 -2.75 -2.40 -4.32
N ILE A 217 -1.72 -2.49 -5.16
CA ILE A 217 -1.80 -3.13 -6.48
C ILE A 217 -1.23 -4.54 -6.50
N GLN A 218 -0.43 -4.92 -5.50
CA GLN A 218 0.13 -6.26 -5.43
C GLN A 218 0.34 -6.69 -3.99
N ASP A 219 0.13 -7.98 -3.74
CA ASP A 219 0.62 -8.70 -2.57
C ASP A 219 1.34 -9.96 -3.05
N ALA A 220 2.51 -10.27 -2.51
CA ALA A 220 3.26 -11.45 -2.86
C ALA A 220 3.82 -12.11 -1.60
N THR A 221 3.39 -13.35 -1.34
CA THR A 221 3.90 -14.21 -0.27
C THR A 221 4.97 -15.14 -0.83
N TYR A 222 6.11 -15.24 -0.18
CA TYR A 222 7.27 -16.03 -0.57
C TYR A 222 7.54 -17.12 0.47
N ALA A 223 7.71 -18.35 0.01
CA ALA A 223 8.33 -19.43 0.76
C ALA A 223 9.83 -19.47 0.43
N ILE A 224 10.68 -19.67 1.43
CA ILE A 224 12.13 -19.48 1.29
C ILE A 224 12.79 -20.53 0.41
N ASN A 225 12.26 -21.75 0.42
CA ASN A 225 12.83 -22.87 -0.32
C ASN A 225 12.26 -23.00 -1.74
N ASP A 226 11.06 -22.46 -2.00
CA ASP A 226 10.27 -22.78 -3.20
C ASP A 226 9.84 -21.53 -4.02
N GLY A 227 10.17 -20.30 -3.59
CA GLY A 227 9.82 -19.06 -4.31
C GLY A 227 8.46 -18.48 -3.94
N ILE A 228 7.84 -17.70 -4.85
CA ILE A 228 6.54 -17.04 -4.58
C ILE A 228 5.45 -18.09 -4.39
N LEU A 229 4.88 -18.17 -3.19
CA LEU A 229 3.76 -19.03 -2.83
C LEU A 229 2.46 -18.55 -3.48
N ILE A 230 2.16 -17.27 -3.26
CA ILE A 230 0.94 -16.61 -3.72
C ILE A 230 1.32 -15.22 -4.18
N ARG A 231 0.85 -14.83 -5.36
CA ARG A 231 0.87 -13.42 -5.79
C ARG A 231 -0.54 -13.00 -6.14
N THR A 232 -1.01 -11.91 -5.56
CA THR A 232 -2.24 -11.23 -5.99
C THR A 232 -1.86 -9.92 -6.66
N LYS A 233 -2.57 -9.58 -7.73
CA LYS A 233 -2.47 -8.27 -8.39
C LYS A 233 -3.86 -7.70 -8.53
N SER A 234 -4.03 -6.47 -8.06
CA SER A 234 -5.31 -5.75 -8.11
C SER A 234 -5.27 -4.72 -9.23
N THR A 235 -6.38 -4.60 -9.95
CA THR A 235 -6.60 -3.57 -10.97
C THR A 235 -7.79 -2.72 -10.57
N TYR A 236 -7.66 -1.40 -10.75
CA TYR A 236 -8.65 -0.40 -10.39
C TYR A 236 -9.10 0.37 -11.63
N ASP A 237 -10.32 0.88 -11.62
CA ASP A 237 -10.80 1.85 -12.62
C ASP A 237 -10.34 3.28 -12.29
N ASP A 238 -10.68 4.23 -13.17
CA ASP A 238 -10.34 5.66 -13.03
C ASP A 238 -10.98 6.31 -11.79
N SER A 239 -12.01 5.69 -11.20
CA SER A 239 -12.64 6.16 -9.96
C SER A 239 -11.95 5.60 -8.69
N GLY A 240 -10.98 4.71 -8.86
CA GLY A 240 -10.30 4.00 -7.78
C GLY A 240 -11.04 2.78 -7.26
N LYS A 241 -12.06 2.30 -7.96
CA LYS A 241 -12.78 1.08 -7.60
C LYS A 241 -12.06 -0.14 -8.15
N MET A 242 -11.90 -1.17 -7.33
CA MET A 242 -11.29 -2.44 -7.75
C MET A 242 -12.21 -3.15 -8.74
N ILE A 243 -11.68 -3.46 -9.92
CA ILE A 243 -12.40 -4.13 -11.01
C ILE A 243 -11.88 -5.54 -11.29
N ARG A 244 -10.65 -5.86 -10.85
CA ARG A 244 -10.06 -7.18 -11.10
C ARG A 244 -9.01 -7.56 -10.08
N ILE A 245 -8.98 -8.84 -9.71
CA ILE A 245 -7.87 -9.48 -8.98
C ILE A 245 -7.34 -10.64 -9.81
N ASP A 246 -6.03 -10.66 -10.01
CA ASP A 246 -5.27 -11.73 -10.63
C ASP A 246 -4.48 -12.47 -9.54
N MET A 247 -4.76 -13.75 -9.31
CA MET A 247 -4.19 -14.54 -8.22
C MET A 247 -3.39 -15.72 -8.79
N PHE A 248 -2.13 -15.81 -8.44
CA PHE A 248 -1.20 -16.83 -8.89
C PHE A 248 -0.78 -17.70 -7.70
N HIS A 249 -0.91 -19.02 -7.82
CA HIS A 249 -0.49 -19.98 -6.79
C HIS A 249 0.64 -20.87 -7.32
N SER A 250 1.71 -21.02 -6.53
CA SER A 250 2.71 -22.07 -6.76
C SER A 250 2.44 -23.27 -5.86
N SER A 251 2.82 -24.47 -6.30
CA SER A 251 2.73 -25.68 -5.48
C SER A 251 3.94 -25.77 -4.57
N THR A 252 3.71 -25.81 -3.26
CA THR A 252 4.74 -26.16 -2.27
C THR A 252 5.08 -27.65 -2.31
N GLU A 253 6.36 -27.92 -2.05
CA GLU A 253 7.00 -29.21 -1.69
C GLU A 253 7.47 -30.18 -2.79
N ASP A 254 6.83 -30.34 -3.96
CA ASP A 254 7.22 -31.44 -4.88
C ASP A 254 7.53 -31.06 -6.34
N ARG A 255 7.41 -29.79 -6.77
CA ARG A 255 7.62 -29.40 -8.19
C ARG A 255 8.39 -28.09 -8.36
N PRO A 256 9.70 -28.15 -8.70
CA PRO A 256 10.59 -26.98 -8.60
C PRO A 256 10.33 -25.83 -9.58
N ASN A 257 9.44 -25.92 -10.57
CA ASN A 257 9.33 -24.91 -11.63
C ASN A 257 7.94 -24.87 -12.30
N GLY A 258 6.95 -24.22 -11.68
CA GLY A 258 5.70 -23.89 -12.39
C GLY A 258 4.59 -23.35 -11.48
N TRP A 259 4.04 -22.19 -11.83
CA TRP A 259 2.72 -21.79 -11.35
C TRP A 259 1.72 -22.85 -11.79
N GLN A 260 0.92 -23.41 -10.88
CA GLN A 260 -0.04 -24.45 -11.27
C GLN A 260 -1.40 -23.86 -11.60
N ASP A 261 -1.88 -22.96 -10.73
CA ASP A 261 -3.21 -22.37 -10.87
C ASP A 261 -3.13 -20.84 -10.86
N TYR A 262 -3.76 -20.25 -11.87
CA TYR A 262 -3.98 -18.82 -11.99
C TYR A 262 -5.49 -18.58 -11.99
N GLN A 263 -5.94 -17.65 -11.15
CA GLN A 263 -7.35 -17.30 -11.04
C GLN A 263 -7.54 -15.81 -11.28
N THR A 264 -8.65 -15.47 -11.93
CA THR A 264 -9.06 -14.07 -12.07
C THR A 264 -10.41 -13.88 -11.44
N PHE A 265 -10.61 -12.74 -10.79
CA PHE A 265 -11.86 -12.31 -10.21
C PHE A 265 -12.17 -10.94 -10.79
N GLU A 266 -13.32 -10.76 -11.43
CA GLU A 266 -13.75 -9.51 -12.05
C GLU A 266 -14.98 -8.97 -11.34
N TYR A 267 -15.06 -7.65 -11.18
CA TYR A 267 -16.08 -6.99 -10.37
C TYR A 267 -16.81 -5.91 -11.16
N ASN A 268 -18.10 -5.72 -10.87
CA ASN A 268 -18.87 -4.61 -11.44
C ASN A 268 -18.66 -3.28 -10.70
N GLY A 269 -19.34 -2.22 -11.15
CA GLY A 269 -19.34 -0.89 -10.56
C GLY A 269 -19.91 -0.79 -9.14
N ASP A 270 -20.51 -1.87 -8.60
CA ASP A 270 -20.98 -1.97 -7.21
C ASP A 270 -20.02 -2.81 -6.34
N GLY A 271 -19.04 -3.47 -6.95
CA GLY A 271 -17.98 -4.24 -6.27
C GLY A 271 -18.37 -5.70 -6.08
N GLN A 272 -19.39 -6.15 -6.80
CA GLN A 272 -19.86 -7.53 -6.79
C GLN A 272 -19.06 -8.34 -7.81
N LEU A 273 -18.68 -9.56 -7.42
CA LEU A 273 -17.93 -10.48 -8.27
C LEU A 273 -18.81 -10.92 -9.45
N THR A 274 -18.53 -10.47 -10.66
CA THR A 274 -19.28 -10.83 -11.87
C THR A 274 -18.70 -12.04 -12.58
N LYS A 275 -17.38 -12.25 -12.50
CA LYS A 275 -16.73 -13.38 -13.17
C LYS A 275 -15.56 -13.92 -12.35
N ARG A 276 -15.47 -15.24 -12.25
CA ARG A 276 -14.30 -15.95 -11.75
C ARG A 276 -13.79 -16.88 -12.85
N SER A 277 -12.51 -16.80 -13.21
CA SER A 277 -11.91 -17.72 -14.19
C SER A 277 -10.78 -18.49 -13.55
N LEU A 278 -10.71 -19.80 -13.82
CA LEU A 278 -9.63 -20.68 -13.41
C LEU A 278 -8.82 -21.07 -14.65
N TYR A 279 -7.51 -20.88 -14.54
CA TYR A 279 -6.56 -21.24 -15.57
C TYR A 279 -5.57 -22.24 -15.00
N THR A 280 -5.21 -23.21 -15.83
CA THR A 280 -4.18 -24.20 -15.54
C THR A 280 -2.98 -24.00 -16.45
N TYR A 281 -1.80 -24.31 -15.95
CA TYR A 281 -0.60 -24.31 -16.78
C TYR A 281 -0.69 -25.42 -17.84
N GLY A 282 -0.50 -25.06 -19.11
CA GLY A 282 -0.59 -26.03 -20.21
C GLY A 282 0.52 -27.08 -20.16
N TYR A 283 0.18 -28.33 -20.47
CA TYR A 283 1.14 -29.38 -20.79
C TYR A 283 0.82 -29.88 -22.19
N ASP A 284 1.85 -30.08 -23.02
CA ASP A 284 1.70 -30.73 -24.32
C ASP A 284 1.20 -32.19 -24.13
N ASN A 285 0.77 -32.82 -25.22
CA ASN A 285 0.29 -34.20 -25.21
C ASN A 285 1.33 -35.25 -24.76
N ASN A 286 2.59 -34.83 -24.54
CA ASN A 286 3.68 -35.67 -24.03
C ASN A 286 4.01 -35.37 -22.56
N GLY A 287 3.26 -34.47 -21.91
CA GLY A 287 3.48 -34.06 -20.52
C GLY A 287 4.58 -33.01 -20.33
N ASN A 288 5.05 -32.35 -21.39
CA ASN A 288 6.00 -31.24 -21.29
C ASN A 288 5.26 -29.92 -21.10
N GLN A 289 5.82 -29.00 -20.31
CA GLN A 289 5.22 -27.71 -20.04
C GLN A 289 5.09 -26.84 -21.31
N GLU A 290 3.87 -26.36 -21.60
CA GLU A 290 3.62 -25.28 -22.57
C GLU A 290 3.60 -23.95 -21.82
N GLY A 291 4.40 -22.98 -22.26
CA GLY A 291 4.72 -21.75 -21.53
C GLY A 291 3.58 -20.74 -21.30
N SER A 292 2.31 -21.13 -21.33
CA SER A 292 1.16 -20.24 -21.08
C SER A 292 0.04 -20.90 -20.29
N PHE A 293 -0.65 -20.09 -19.49
CA PHE A 293 -1.89 -20.49 -18.80
C PHE A 293 -3.03 -20.64 -19.80
N GLN A 294 -3.74 -21.75 -19.72
CA GLN A 294 -4.92 -22.04 -20.53
C GLN A 294 -6.17 -21.95 -19.65
N LEU A 295 -7.24 -21.35 -20.18
CA LEU A 295 -8.52 -21.30 -19.48
C LEU A 295 -9.03 -22.73 -19.30
N ARG A 296 -9.37 -23.09 -18.06
CA ARG A 296 -9.94 -24.39 -17.74
C ARG A 296 -11.46 -24.28 -17.63
N GLU A 297 -11.91 -23.41 -16.72
CA GLU A 297 -13.32 -23.24 -16.36
C GLU A 297 -13.53 -21.79 -15.92
N TYR A 298 -14.76 -21.26 -16.07
CA TYR A 298 -15.12 -19.96 -15.51
C TYR A 298 -16.58 -19.92 -15.05
N TRP A 299 -16.86 -19.05 -14.09
CA TRP A 299 -18.19 -18.82 -13.54
C TRP A 299 -18.59 -17.37 -13.73
N VAL A 300 -19.83 -17.14 -14.14
CA VAL A 300 -20.44 -15.81 -14.28
C VAL A 300 -21.57 -15.68 -13.27
N ASN A 301 -21.53 -14.63 -12.44
CA ASN A 301 -22.57 -14.33 -11.47
C ASN A 301 -23.48 -13.22 -11.99
N THR A 302 -24.78 -13.36 -11.77
CA THR A 302 -25.78 -12.33 -12.07
C THR A 302 -26.44 -11.84 -10.78
N TYR A 303 -26.73 -10.55 -10.72
CA TYR A 303 -27.33 -9.88 -9.59
C TYR A 303 -28.62 -9.16 -10.02
N ASP A 304 -29.57 -9.00 -9.11
CA ASP A 304 -30.72 -8.12 -9.28
C ASP A 304 -30.36 -6.64 -9.00
N ASP A 305 -31.31 -5.74 -9.23
CA ASP A 305 -31.15 -4.29 -9.01
C ASP A 305 -30.91 -3.93 -7.52
N ASN A 306 -31.23 -4.83 -6.59
CA ASN A 306 -30.98 -4.66 -5.15
C ASN A 306 -29.60 -5.22 -4.73
N GLY A 307 -28.87 -5.79 -5.67
CA GLY A 307 -27.56 -6.40 -5.45
C GLY A 307 -27.60 -7.80 -4.85
N ASN A 308 -28.75 -8.48 -4.87
CA ASN A 308 -28.81 -9.89 -4.49
C ASN A 308 -28.34 -10.75 -5.66
N GLN A 309 -27.47 -11.73 -5.39
CA GLN A 309 -27.12 -12.73 -6.40
C GLN A 309 -28.37 -13.54 -6.75
N ILE A 310 -28.64 -13.69 -8.05
CA ILE A 310 -29.80 -14.44 -8.56
C ILE A 310 -29.38 -15.68 -9.34
N SER A 311 -28.19 -15.69 -9.93
CA SER A 311 -27.64 -16.87 -10.58
C SER A 311 -26.12 -16.90 -10.60
N GLN A 312 -25.59 -18.10 -10.81
CA GLN A 312 -24.22 -18.36 -11.21
C GLN A 312 -24.23 -19.43 -12.30
N ILE A 313 -23.48 -19.23 -13.38
CA ILE A 313 -23.35 -20.20 -14.47
C ILE A 313 -21.87 -20.51 -14.65
N GLY A 314 -21.51 -21.78 -14.54
CA GLY A 314 -20.19 -22.33 -14.78
C GLY A 314 -20.06 -22.85 -16.21
N TYR A 315 -18.94 -22.54 -16.85
CA TYR A 315 -18.59 -22.92 -18.20
C TYR A 315 -17.23 -23.62 -18.23
N ASP A 316 -17.07 -24.58 -19.14
CA ASP A 316 -15.76 -25.12 -19.49
C ASP A 316 -14.98 -24.16 -20.43
N SER A 317 -13.81 -24.59 -20.89
CA SER A 317 -12.95 -23.83 -21.79
C SER A 317 -13.51 -23.62 -23.20
N ASP A 318 -14.54 -24.37 -23.59
CA ASP A 318 -15.21 -24.31 -24.90
C ASP A 318 -16.54 -23.54 -24.84
N ASP A 319 -16.77 -22.78 -23.76
CA ASP A 319 -18.01 -22.06 -23.48
C ASP A 319 -19.25 -22.97 -23.32
N LYS A 320 -19.07 -24.24 -22.96
CA LYS A 320 -20.18 -25.15 -22.65
C LYS A 320 -20.54 -25.04 -21.18
N GLU A 321 -21.83 -24.92 -20.91
CA GLU A 321 -22.36 -24.88 -19.55
C GLU A 321 -22.14 -26.23 -18.84
N ILE A 322 -21.44 -26.18 -17.71
CA ILE A 322 -21.15 -27.34 -16.85
C ILE A 322 -21.87 -27.27 -15.51
N GLU A 323 -22.32 -26.07 -15.13
CA GLU A 323 -23.01 -25.84 -13.87
C GLU A 323 -23.95 -24.65 -13.97
N TYR A 324 -25.13 -24.76 -13.36
CA TYR A 324 -26.05 -23.66 -13.14
C TYR A 324 -26.46 -23.65 -11.67
N SER A 325 -26.49 -22.48 -11.07
CA SER A 325 -26.95 -22.26 -9.71
C SER A 325 -27.93 -21.10 -9.68
N LYS A 326 -29.07 -21.29 -9.03
CA LYS A 326 -30.09 -20.26 -8.82
C LYS A 326 -30.15 -19.87 -7.36
N PHE A 327 -30.29 -18.58 -7.12
CA PHE A 327 -30.35 -18.02 -5.79
C PHE A 327 -31.68 -17.29 -5.58
N ASP A 328 -32.22 -17.39 -4.37
CA ASP A 328 -33.35 -16.61 -3.88
C ASP A 328 -32.95 -15.95 -2.56
N ASN A 329 -32.97 -14.61 -2.53
CA ASN A 329 -32.56 -13.82 -1.37
C ASN A 329 -31.20 -14.26 -0.76
N GLY A 330 -30.21 -14.51 -1.63
CA GLY A 330 -28.86 -14.92 -1.24
C GLY A 330 -28.71 -16.41 -0.85
N ARG A 331 -29.76 -17.22 -0.97
CA ARG A 331 -29.73 -18.66 -0.68
C ARG A 331 -29.76 -19.46 -1.98
N LEU A 332 -28.89 -20.47 -2.09
CA LEU A 332 -28.90 -21.41 -3.21
C LEU A 332 -30.19 -22.25 -3.15
N VAL A 333 -31.06 -22.12 -4.15
CA VAL A 333 -32.34 -22.86 -4.20
C VAL A 333 -32.34 -23.97 -5.25
N GLU A 334 -31.48 -23.87 -6.25
CA GLU A 334 -31.35 -24.86 -7.31
C GLU A 334 -29.90 -24.93 -7.78
N GLN A 335 -29.40 -26.13 -8.02
CA GLN A 335 -28.12 -26.39 -8.66
C GLN A 335 -28.31 -27.47 -9.71
N VAL A 336 -27.79 -27.26 -10.91
CA VAL A 336 -27.77 -28.22 -12.01
C VAL A 336 -26.32 -28.42 -12.39
N ARG A 337 -25.85 -29.67 -12.52
CA ARG A 337 -24.50 -29.96 -13.03
C ARG A 337 -24.61 -30.80 -14.28
N SER A 338 -23.92 -30.36 -15.32
CA SER A 338 -23.97 -30.96 -16.65
C SER A 338 -22.62 -31.57 -17.01
N TRP A 339 -22.63 -32.73 -17.65
CA TRP A 339 -21.44 -33.38 -18.20
C TRP A 339 -21.74 -34.03 -19.55
N ASN A 340 -20.69 -34.19 -20.37
CA ASN A 340 -20.80 -34.88 -21.64
C ASN A 340 -20.76 -36.41 -21.42
N GLU A 341 -21.69 -37.14 -22.02
CA GLU A 341 -21.71 -38.60 -22.05
C GLU A 341 -21.99 -39.08 -23.48
N GLY A 342 -20.95 -39.53 -24.17
CA GLY A 342 -21.02 -39.86 -25.60
C GLY A 342 -21.30 -38.61 -26.46
N ASP A 343 -22.29 -38.69 -27.34
CA ASP A 343 -22.74 -37.58 -28.19
C ASP A 343 -23.81 -36.69 -27.51
N GLY A 344 -24.15 -36.95 -26.25
CA GLY A 344 -25.19 -36.25 -25.49
C GLY A 344 -24.67 -35.51 -24.25
N VAL A 345 -25.51 -34.65 -23.70
CA VAL A 345 -25.29 -33.96 -22.42
C VAL A 345 -26.24 -34.56 -21.38
N LYS A 346 -25.70 -34.99 -20.24
CA LYS A 346 -26.47 -35.40 -19.06
C LYS A 346 -26.34 -34.33 -17.99
N ALA A 347 -27.34 -34.22 -17.13
CA ALA A 347 -27.28 -33.30 -16.00
C ALA A 347 -28.02 -33.85 -14.78
N ASP A 348 -27.44 -33.68 -13.59
CA ASP A 348 -28.17 -33.88 -12.34
C ASP A 348 -28.70 -32.55 -11.81
N LYS A 349 -29.70 -32.61 -10.95
CA LYS A 349 -30.34 -31.44 -10.35
C LYS A 349 -30.47 -31.62 -8.85
N ILE A 350 -30.10 -30.60 -8.09
CA ILE A 350 -30.36 -30.47 -6.65
C ILE A 350 -31.28 -29.28 -6.42
N GLU A 351 -32.40 -29.50 -5.75
CA GLU A 351 -33.31 -28.44 -5.29
C GLU A 351 -33.28 -28.36 -3.77
N TYR A 352 -33.09 -27.15 -3.24
CA TYR A 352 -33.01 -26.89 -1.81
C TYR A 352 -34.28 -26.21 -1.32
N VAL A 353 -34.87 -26.74 -0.24
CA VAL A 353 -36.09 -26.21 0.36
C VAL A 353 -35.77 -25.63 1.74
N TYR A 354 -36.28 -24.43 1.99
CA TYR A 354 -36.06 -23.68 3.22
C TYR A 354 -37.39 -23.34 3.90
N ASP A 355 -37.37 -23.17 5.22
CA ASP A 355 -38.48 -22.57 5.95
C ASP A 355 -38.49 -21.04 5.85
N GLU A 356 -39.53 -20.42 6.42
CA GLU A 356 -39.68 -18.96 6.47
C GLU A 356 -38.55 -18.22 7.20
N ASN A 357 -37.81 -18.92 8.08
CA ASN A 357 -36.68 -18.39 8.81
C ASN A 357 -35.34 -18.62 8.08
N GLY A 358 -35.36 -19.29 6.93
CA GLY A 358 -34.17 -19.60 6.13
C GLY A 358 -33.40 -20.83 6.59
N LYS A 359 -33.95 -21.67 7.46
CA LYS A 359 -33.36 -22.96 7.79
C LYS A 359 -33.63 -23.93 6.65
N ARG A 360 -32.59 -24.61 6.15
CA ARG A 360 -32.75 -25.68 5.16
C ARG A 360 -33.57 -26.81 5.80
N LEU A 361 -34.67 -27.18 5.14
CA LEU A 361 -35.56 -28.25 5.57
C LEU A 361 -35.18 -29.59 4.97
N TYR A 362 -34.84 -29.60 3.68
CA TYR A 362 -34.34 -30.76 2.95
C TYR A 362 -33.76 -30.33 1.59
N PHE A 363 -33.14 -31.27 0.88
CA PHE A 363 -32.86 -31.15 -0.55
C PHE A 363 -33.33 -32.37 -1.33
N VAL A 364 -33.64 -32.18 -2.61
CA VAL A 364 -34.04 -33.23 -3.56
C VAL A 364 -32.97 -33.35 -4.62
N HIS A 365 -32.40 -34.53 -4.80
CA HIS A 365 -31.47 -34.84 -5.89
C HIS A 365 -32.19 -35.65 -6.98
N THR A 366 -32.10 -35.17 -8.21
CA THR A 366 -32.67 -35.78 -9.41
C THR A 366 -31.53 -36.15 -10.35
N ASP A 367 -31.49 -37.41 -10.79
CA ASP A 367 -30.48 -37.88 -11.75
C ASP A 367 -30.79 -37.39 -13.18
N ALA A 368 -29.89 -37.73 -14.11
CA ALA A 368 -29.97 -37.32 -15.50
C ALA A 368 -31.10 -37.98 -16.29
N GLU A 369 -31.71 -39.04 -15.75
CA GLU A 369 -32.90 -39.67 -16.30
C GLU A 369 -34.20 -39.04 -15.71
N GLY A 370 -34.07 -38.06 -14.81
CA GLY A 370 -35.19 -37.36 -14.18
C GLY A 370 -35.75 -38.07 -12.95
N ASN A 371 -35.04 -39.08 -12.41
CA ASN A 371 -35.50 -39.82 -11.23
C ASN A 371 -34.98 -39.15 -9.95
N VAL A 372 -35.86 -39.02 -8.96
CA VAL A 372 -35.45 -38.61 -7.61
C VAL A 372 -34.65 -39.74 -6.96
N THR A 373 -33.37 -39.48 -6.71
CA THR A 373 -32.42 -40.48 -6.17
C THR A 373 -32.11 -40.25 -4.69
N ARG A 374 -32.30 -39.04 -4.16
CA ARG A 374 -32.09 -38.73 -2.74
C ARG A 374 -33.01 -37.60 -2.28
N ILE A 375 -33.58 -37.78 -1.08
CA ILE A 375 -34.20 -36.72 -0.29
C ILE A 375 -33.57 -36.79 1.10
N GLU A 376 -33.02 -35.69 1.59
CA GLU A 376 -32.37 -35.64 2.90
C GLU A 376 -32.71 -34.33 3.60
N GLU A 377 -33.12 -34.43 4.87
CA GLU A 377 -33.54 -33.32 5.74
C GLU A 377 -32.35 -32.51 6.28
#